data_AF-A0A7I9WBK3-F1
#
_entry.id   AF-A0A7I9WBK3-F1
#
_cell.length_a   1.000
_cell.length_b   1.000
_cell.length_c   1.000
_cell.angle_alpha   90.00
_cell.angle_beta   90.00
_cell.angle_gamma   90.00
#
_symmetry.space_group_name_H-M   'P 1'
#
loop_
_entity.id
_entity.type
_entity.pdbx_description
1 polymer ?
#
loop_
_entity_poly.entity_id
_entity_poly.type
_entity_poly.pdbx_seq_one_letter_code
_entity_poly.pdbx_strand_id
1 'polypeptide(L)'
;MRLAPLPVRTRLYHGESLDSYARRHAARNFCLPSDVDRALFERGTLKSKSRLSPDRLQAWRDLGDLTSDAFNTPAHVLDQEVTERTLCERCTNGEHARGTLTAIGLVCVRHRRWIGSPQIDIRDYYPALAAERHFRRHLAVRDVLHDSLPMLIGRECASPAIIGASEIDRRRNEYGIQDSAPLTYPEQVKIARLLCSPGFLSAATDPEVDSGRRSVLVATAVERIIPDGADADTWRATNRVWTAMTHLTARRRDARIYGVPMRDTYYNILRLIAEPIEDRI
;
A
#
# COMPACT_ATOMS: atom_id res chain seq x y z
N MET A 1 -2.34 -21.67 -29.66
CA MET A 1 -1.66 -21.03 -30.80
C MET A 1 -1.02 -19.76 -30.26
N ARG A 2 0.31 -19.58 -30.44
CA ARG A 2 1.02 -18.38 -29.96
C ARG A 2 0.89 -17.29 -31.01
N LEU A 3 0.50 -16.08 -30.62
CA LEU A 3 0.45 -14.95 -31.55
C LEU A 3 1.87 -14.49 -31.92
N ALA A 4 2.03 -14.01 -33.16
CA ALA A 4 3.25 -13.33 -33.55
C ALA A 4 3.34 -11.98 -32.81
N PRO A 5 4.54 -11.60 -32.33
CA PRO A 5 4.71 -10.33 -31.63
C PRO A 5 4.50 -9.13 -32.55
N LEU A 6 4.12 -7.98 -31.97
CA LEU A 6 4.08 -6.74 -32.72
C LEU A 6 5.49 -6.28 -33.12
N PRO A 7 5.65 -5.55 -34.25
CA PRO A 7 6.96 -5.22 -34.80
C PRO A 7 7.86 -4.40 -33.85
N VAL A 8 7.28 -3.41 -33.16
CA VAL A 8 8.02 -2.53 -32.24
C VAL A 8 7.86 -3.05 -30.82
N ARG A 9 8.97 -3.53 -30.24
CA ARG A 9 9.02 -4.05 -28.88
C ARG A 9 8.81 -2.94 -27.85
N THR A 10 8.09 -3.27 -26.78
CA THR A 10 7.91 -2.38 -25.63
C THR A 10 8.42 -3.08 -24.38
N ARG A 11 9.24 -2.37 -23.61
CA ARG A 11 9.67 -2.85 -22.31
C ARG A 11 8.49 -2.87 -21.33
N LEU A 12 8.29 -4.02 -20.68
CA LEU A 12 7.46 -4.16 -19.51
C LEU A 12 8.21 -3.66 -18.27
N TYR A 13 7.59 -2.78 -17.48
CA TYR A 13 8.15 -2.33 -16.22
C TYR A 13 7.72 -3.23 -15.04
N HIS A 14 8.55 -3.26 -13.99
CA HIS A 14 8.24 -4.04 -12.79
C HIS A 14 6.94 -3.55 -12.13
N GLY A 15 6.00 -4.47 -11.93
CA GLY A 15 4.68 -4.18 -11.35
C GLY A 15 3.72 -3.48 -12.31
N GLU A 16 4.10 -3.24 -13.57
CA GLU A 16 3.22 -2.60 -14.55
C GLU A 16 1.96 -3.44 -14.83
N SER A 17 0.81 -2.77 -14.93
CA SER A 17 -0.45 -3.43 -15.23
C SER A 17 -0.57 -3.77 -16.72
N LEU A 18 -1.41 -4.77 -17.03
CA LEU A 18 -1.72 -5.12 -18.42
C LEU A 18 -2.25 -3.90 -19.20
N ASP A 19 -3.14 -3.10 -18.60
CA ASP A 19 -3.75 -1.96 -19.28
C ASP A 19 -2.78 -0.78 -19.47
N SER A 20 -1.81 -0.58 -18.57
CA SER A 20 -0.70 0.35 -18.80
C SER A 20 0.18 -0.13 -19.95
N TYR A 21 0.63 -1.39 -19.88
CA TYR A 21 1.50 -1.98 -20.90
C TYR A 21 0.85 -2.00 -22.28
N ALA A 22 -0.39 -2.47 -22.39
CA ALA A 22 -1.13 -2.57 -23.65
C ALA A 22 -1.26 -1.21 -24.33
N ARG A 23 -1.58 -0.14 -23.58
CA ARG A 23 -1.62 1.23 -24.10
C ARG A 23 -0.28 1.67 -24.69
N ARG A 24 0.82 1.47 -23.95
CA ARG A 24 2.16 1.84 -24.40
C ARG A 24 2.62 1.01 -25.59
N HIS A 25 2.33 -0.29 -25.57
CA HIS A 25 2.73 -1.22 -26.61
C HIS A 25 1.96 -0.99 -27.92
N ALA A 26 0.65 -0.75 -27.83
CA ALA A 26 -0.16 -0.34 -28.98
C ALA A 26 0.31 1.01 -29.53
N ALA A 27 0.50 2.02 -28.68
CA ALA A 27 0.94 3.34 -29.11
C ALA A 27 2.31 3.30 -29.83
N ARG A 28 3.26 2.50 -29.35
CA ARG A 28 4.56 2.28 -30.04
C ARG A 28 4.43 1.62 -31.41
N ASN A 29 3.34 0.90 -31.65
CA ASN A 29 3.01 0.25 -32.91
C ASN A 29 1.92 1.02 -33.69
N PHE A 30 1.71 2.30 -33.36
CA PHE A 30 0.77 3.20 -34.05
C PHE A 30 -0.68 2.69 -34.09
N CYS A 31 -1.12 2.01 -33.04
CA CYS A 31 -2.50 1.54 -32.91
C CYS A 31 -3.07 1.81 -31.51
N LEU A 32 -4.38 1.57 -31.35
CA LEU A 32 -5.04 1.59 -30.05
C LEU A 32 -5.17 0.16 -29.51
N PRO A 33 -5.14 -0.04 -28.17
CA PRO A 33 -5.40 -1.36 -27.59
C PRO A 33 -6.75 -1.94 -28.02
N SER A 34 -7.77 -1.08 -28.19
CA SER A 34 -9.10 -1.47 -28.65
C SER A 34 -9.10 -2.01 -30.09
N ASP A 35 -8.22 -1.51 -30.96
CA ASP A 35 -8.12 -2.00 -32.34
C ASP A 35 -7.51 -3.40 -32.38
N VAL A 36 -6.48 -3.61 -31.56
CA VAL A 36 -5.84 -4.91 -31.38
C VAL A 36 -6.83 -5.91 -30.77
N ASP A 37 -7.48 -5.55 -29.65
CA ASP A 37 -8.44 -6.42 -28.98
C ASP A 37 -9.62 -6.77 -29.91
N ARG A 38 -10.12 -5.80 -30.70
CA ARG A 38 -11.16 -6.04 -31.71
C ARG A 38 -10.71 -7.02 -32.80
N ALA A 39 -9.53 -6.79 -33.39
CA ALA A 39 -9.02 -7.66 -34.45
C ALA A 39 -8.79 -9.10 -33.95
N LEU A 40 -8.33 -9.27 -32.71
CA LEU A 40 -8.16 -10.60 -32.11
C LEU A 40 -9.50 -11.29 -31.82
N PHE A 41 -10.52 -10.53 -31.43
CA PHE A 41 -11.88 -11.05 -31.24
C PHE A 41 -12.51 -11.49 -32.57
N GLU A 42 -12.41 -10.66 -33.61
CA GLU A 42 -12.92 -10.97 -34.96
C GLU A 42 -12.24 -12.22 -35.57
N ARG A 43 -10.96 -12.47 -35.24
CA ARG A 43 -10.21 -13.67 -35.65
C ARG A 43 -10.47 -14.89 -34.76
N GLY A 44 -11.37 -14.79 -33.78
CA GLY A 44 -11.70 -15.87 -32.84
C GLY A 44 -10.58 -16.23 -31.86
N THR A 45 -9.55 -15.39 -31.72
CA THR A 45 -8.48 -15.61 -30.74
C THR A 45 -8.91 -15.23 -29.32
N LEU A 46 -9.60 -14.10 -29.17
CA LEU A 46 -10.24 -13.74 -27.90
C LEU A 46 -11.67 -14.28 -27.87
N LYS A 47 -12.00 -15.08 -26.85
CA LYS A 47 -13.36 -15.63 -26.66
C LYS A 47 -14.29 -14.69 -25.90
N SER A 48 -13.73 -13.67 -25.25
CA SER A 48 -14.48 -12.73 -24.41
C SER A 48 -14.00 -11.30 -24.64
N LYS A 49 -14.94 -10.35 -24.56
CA LYS A 49 -14.64 -8.91 -24.55
C LYS A 49 -14.22 -8.40 -23.15
N SER A 50 -14.25 -9.27 -22.14
CA SER A 50 -13.85 -8.88 -20.78
C SER A 50 -12.37 -8.52 -20.72
N ARG A 51 -12.06 -7.36 -20.12
CA ARG A 51 -10.69 -6.87 -19.90
C ARG A 51 -9.88 -7.78 -18.98
N LEU A 52 -10.57 -8.52 -18.11
CA LEU A 52 -10.00 -9.45 -17.14
C LEU A 52 -9.94 -10.90 -17.68
N SER A 53 -10.28 -11.12 -18.95
CA SER A 53 -10.24 -12.47 -19.51
C SER A 53 -8.81 -13.01 -19.54
N PRO A 54 -8.58 -14.27 -19.11
CA PRO A 54 -7.28 -14.92 -19.21
C PRO A 54 -6.75 -14.94 -20.66
N ASP A 55 -7.64 -15.10 -21.64
CA ASP A 55 -7.32 -15.07 -23.07
C ASP A 55 -6.70 -13.73 -23.49
N ARG A 56 -7.25 -12.61 -23.02
CA ARG A 56 -6.69 -11.27 -23.31
C ARG A 56 -5.30 -11.12 -22.72
N LEU A 57 -5.13 -11.54 -21.46
CA LEU A 57 -3.84 -11.51 -20.79
C LEU A 57 -2.79 -12.34 -21.54
N GLN A 58 -3.13 -13.56 -21.99
CA GLN A 58 -2.22 -14.38 -22.78
C GLN A 58 -1.91 -13.75 -24.15
N ALA A 59 -2.92 -13.20 -24.83
CA ALA A 59 -2.72 -12.56 -26.12
C ALA A 59 -1.74 -11.37 -26.04
N TRP A 60 -1.87 -10.50 -25.03
CA TRP A 60 -0.95 -9.38 -24.85
C TRP A 60 0.45 -9.80 -24.40
N ARG A 61 0.59 -10.94 -23.70
CA ARG A 61 1.91 -11.55 -23.47
C ARG A 61 2.56 -12.00 -24.77
N ASP A 62 1.81 -12.71 -25.62
CA ASP A 62 2.32 -13.20 -26.91
C ASP A 62 2.70 -12.03 -27.83
N LEU A 63 1.83 -11.02 -27.95
CA LEU A 63 2.07 -9.81 -28.76
C LEU A 63 3.32 -9.04 -28.31
N GLY A 64 3.59 -9.04 -27.00
CA GLY A 64 4.77 -8.39 -26.42
C GLY A 64 6.03 -9.26 -26.37
N ASP A 65 5.95 -10.52 -26.80
CA ASP A 65 6.99 -11.54 -26.59
C ASP A 65 7.42 -11.64 -25.10
N LEU A 66 6.43 -11.56 -24.20
CA LEU A 66 6.65 -11.54 -22.75
C LEU A 66 6.70 -12.94 -22.15
N THR A 67 7.36 -13.06 -21.02
CA THR A 67 7.38 -14.26 -20.20
C THR A 67 6.02 -14.56 -19.56
N SER A 68 5.78 -15.82 -19.20
CA SER A 68 4.50 -16.29 -18.62
C SER A 68 4.18 -15.71 -17.25
N ASP A 69 5.15 -15.10 -16.58
CA ASP A 69 5.01 -14.42 -15.29
C ASP A 69 4.64 -12.94 -15.42
N ALA A 70 4.60 -12.36 -16.64
CA ALA A 70 4.17 -10.98 -16.82
C ALA A 70 2.72 -10.76 -16.35
N PHE A 71 2.43 -9.65 -15.67
CA PHE A 71 1.10 -9.32 -15.13
C PHE A 71 0.57 -10.30 -14.06
N ASN A 72 1.46 -10.93 -13.29
CA ASN A 72 1.09 -11.87 -12.24
C ASN A 72 0.83 -11.23 -10.86
N THR A 73 0.88 -9.90 -10.74
CA THR A 73 0.55 -9.24 -9.47
C THR A 73 -0.89 -9.57 -9.07
N PRO A 74 -1.14 -10.04 -7.84
CA PRO A 74 -2.48 -10.43 -7.44
C PRO A 74 -3.40 -9.21 -7.39
N ALA A 75 -4.67 -9.42 -7.77
CA ALA A 75 -5.71 -8.39 -7.65
C ALA A 75 -6.09 -8.12 -6.19
N HIS A 76 -5.92 -9.11 -5.31
CA HIS A 76 -6.20 -9.01 -3.89
C HIS A 76 -5.07 -9.62 -3.05
N VAL A 77 -4.82 -9.03 -1.89
CA VAL A 77 -3.93 -9.58 -0.85
C VAL A 77 -4.73 -9.66 0.44
N LEU A 78 -4.95 -10.87 0.94
CA LEU A 78 -5.74 -11.11 2.16
C LEU A 78 -7.08 -10.34 2.16
N ASP A 79 -7.86 -10.50 1.10
CA ASP A 79 -9.15 -9.83 0.86
C ASP A 79 -9.11 -8.31 0.65
N GLN A 80 -7.92 -7.69 0.64
CA GLN A 80 -7.73 -6.28 0.31
C GLN A 80 -7.43 -6.12 -1.18
N GLU A 81 -8.18 -5.26 -1.87
CA GLU A 81 -7.93 -4.92 -3.27
C GLU A 81 -6.56 -4.22 -3.41
N VAL A 82 -5.77 -4.65 -4.39
CA VAL A 82 -4.50 -4.02 -4.73
C VAL A 82 -4.76 -2.90 -5.72
N THR A 83 -4.66 -1.65 -5.28
CA THR A 83 -4.91 -0.51 -6.18
C THR A 83 -3.75 -0.25 -7.14
N GLU A 84 -4.11 0.12 -8.37
CA GLU A 84 -3.18 0.54 -9.40
C GLU A 84 -2.77 2.01 -9.21
N ARG A 85 -1.47 2.28 -9.28
CA ARG A 85 -0.89 3.61 -9.10
C ARG A 85 0.21 3.92 -10.10
N THR A 86 0.58 5.20 -10.18
CA THR A 86 1.66 5.64 -11.07
C THR A 86 2.99 5.03 -10.64
N LEU A 87 3.74 4.51 -11.61
CA LEU A 87 5.10 4.04 -11.40
C LEU A 87 6.08 5.22 -11.41
N CYS A 88 7.21 5.09 -10.73
CA CYS A 88 8.22 6.15 -10.71
C CYS A 88 8.69 6.51 -12.13
N GLU A 89 8.57 7.78 -12.49
CA GLU A 89 8.91 8.28 -13.85
C GLU A 89 10.37 8.01 -14.22
N ARG A 90 11.28 8.04 -13.24
CA ARG A 90 12.69 7.69 -13.48
C ARG A 90 12.88 6.19 -13.72
N CYS A 91 12.06 5.32 -13.11
CA CYS A 91 12.07 3.89 -13.44
C CYS A 91 11.53 3.61 -14.84
N THR A 92 10.59 4.44 -15.29
CA THR A 92 9.88 4.27 -16.56
C THR A 92 10.44 5.14 -17.69
N ASN A 93 11.63 5.73 -17.49
CA ASN A 93 12.28 6.63 -18.45
C ASN A 93 11.37 7.78 -18.95
N GLY A 94 10.60 8.37 -18.04
CA GLY A 94 9.65 9.44 -18.32
C GLY A 94 8.29 8.98 -18.87
N GLU A 95 8.13 7.70 -19.19
CA GLU A 95 6.87 7.19 -19.72
C GLU A 95 5.83 7.07 -18.60
N HIS A 96 4.61 7.54 -18.83
CA HIS A 96 3.50 7.43 -17.87
C HIS A 96 2.99 5.99 -17.80
N ALA A 97 3.59 5.20 -16.91
CA ALA A 97 3.16 3.83 -16.64
C ALA A 97 2.46 3.73 -15.29
N ARG A 98 1.51 2.80 -15.20
CA ARG A 98 0.76 2.49 -13.99
C ARG A 98 0.87 1.01 -13.67
N GLY A 99 0.77 0.68 -12.40
CA GLY A 99 0.98 -0.68 -11.95
C GLY A 99 0.57 -0.91 -10.52
N THR A 100 0.58 -2.18 -10.14
CA THR A 100 0.29 -2.67 -8.81
C THR A 100 1.62 -3.04 -8.14
N LEU A 101 1.84 -2.47 -6.97
CA LEU A 101 3.13 -2.53 -6.27
C LEU A 101 2.90 -2.89 -4.80
N THR A 102 2.59 -4.16 -4.55
CA THR A 102 2.22 -4.68 -3.21
C THR A 102 3.34 -4.50 -2.18
N ALA A 103 4.59 -4.60 -2.61
CA ALA A 103 5.76 -4.57 -1.72
C ALA A 103 6.40 -3.17 -1.56
N ILE A 104 5.81 -2.12 -2.12
CA ILE A 104 6.39 -0.76 -2.13
C ILE A 104 5.39 0.21 -1.49
N GLY A 105 5.88 1.17 -0.72
CA GLY A 105 5.06 2.24 -0.16
C GLY A 105 4.88 3.37 -1.17
N LEU A 106 5.00 4.63 -0.78
CA LEU A 106 4.84 5.77 -1.69
C LEU A 106 6.17 6.39 -2.14
N VAL A 107 7.27 5.68 -1.92
CA VAL A 107 8.61 6.18 -2.25
C VAL A 107 9.38 5.19 -3.11
N CYS A 108 9.93 5.69 -4.21
CA CYS A 108 10.93 4.99 -4.99
C CYS A 108 12.30 5.19 -4.36
N VAL A 109 12.77 4.22 -3.55
CA VAL A 109 14.10 4.29 -2.91
C VAL A 109 15.23 4.42 -3.92
N ARG A 110 15.14 3.75 -5.08
CA ARG A 110 16.16 3.76 -6.12
C ARG A 110 16.43 5.16 -6.65
N HIS A 111 15.38 5.92 -6.94
CA HIS A 111 15.49 7.26 -7.51
C HIS A 111 15.25 8.37 -6.49
N ARG A 112 15.01 7.99 -5.23
CA ARG A 112 14.68 8.87 -4.09
C ARG A 112 13.56 9.86 -4.44
N ARG A 113 12.47 9.34 -4.99
CA ARG A 113 11.30 10.13 -5.40
C ARG A 113 10.05 9.69 -4.67
N TRP A 114 9.20 10.65 -4.35
CA TRP A 114 7.80 10.40 -4.03
C TRP A 114 7.08 9.94 -5.30
N ILE A 115 6.32 8.84 -5.22
CA ILE A 115 5.60 8.26 -6.37
C ILE A 115 4.14 8.70 -6.45
N GLY A 116 3.69 9.55 -5.51
CA GLY A 116 2.38 10.19 -5.59
C GLY A 116 2.28 11.18 -6.76
N SER A 117 1.15 11.87 -6.86
CA SER A 117 0.91 12.87 -7.90
C SER A 117 0.82 14.26 -7.27
N PRO A 118 1.75 15.18 -7.55
CA PRO A 118 2.89 15.06 -8.47
C PRO A 118 4.05 14.22 -7.92
N GLN A 119 4.88 13.65 -8.81
CA GLN A 119 6.13 13.00 -8.39
C GLN A 119 7.20 14.05 -8.12
N ILE A 120 7.72 14.04 -6.89
CA ILE A 120 8.73 15.01 -6.46
C ILE A 120 10.04 14.31 -6.06
N ASP A 121 11.15 15.02 -6.20
CA ASP A 121 12.44 14.58 -5.66
C ASP A 121 12.43 14.77 -4.14
N ILE A 122 12.84 13.73 -3.41
CA ILE A 122 12.94 13.72 -1.94
C ILE A 122 14.32 13.23 -1.49
N ARG A 123 15.33 13.37 -2.35
CA ARG A 123 16.70 12.90 -2.11
C ARG A 123 17.28 13.32 -0.78
N ASP A 124 16.99 14.54 -0.38
CA ASP A 124 17.54 15.17 0.83
C ASP A 124 16.62 14.99 2.04
N TYR A 125 15.37 14.53 1.84
CA TYR A 125 14.44 14.22 2.91
C TYR A 125 14.54 12.74 3.35
N TYR A 126 15.62 12.45 4.07
CA TYR A 126 15.90 11.11 4.61
C TYR A 126 14.78 10.48 5.44
N PRO A 127 13.97 11.22 6.23
CA PRO A 127 12.87 10.63 6.99
C PRO A 127 11.89 9.82 6.13
N ALA A 128 11.49 10.31 4.95
CA ALA A 128 10.59 9.58 4.05
C ALA A 128 11.26 8.34 3.43
N LEU A 129 12.56 8.42 3.10
CA LEU A 129 13.33 7.28 2.60
C LEU A 129 13.47 6.18 3.67
N ALA A 130 13.69 6.56 4.93
CA ALA A 130 13.75 5.64 6.05
C ALA A 130 12.37 5.00 6.31
N ALA A 131 11.30 5.79 6.25
CA ALA A 131 9.93 5.32 6.37
C ALA A 131 9.61 4.25 5.32
N GLU A 132 9.96 4.47 4.06
CA GLU A 132 9.77 3.49 2.99
C GLU A 132 10.54 2.18 3.26
N ARG A 133 11.79 2.26 3.74
CA ARG A 133 12.55 1.05 4.12
C ARG A 133 11.86 0.29 5.24
N HIS A 134 11.30 1.01 6.23
CA HIS A 134 10.53 0.40 7.30
C HIS A 134 9.20 -0.19 6.81
N PHE A 135 8.52 0.46 5.88
CA PHE A 135 7.32 -0.07 5.23
C PHE A 135 7.66 -1.42 4.56
N ARG A 136 8.67 -1.45 3.70
CA ARG A 136 9.08 -2.67 3.00
C ARG A 136 9.49 -3.79 3.96
N ARG A 137 10.23 -3.45 5.01
CA ARG A 137 10.80 -4.45 5.93
C ARG A 137 9.81 -5.00 6.95
N HIS A 138 8.79 -4.23 7.34
CA HIS A 138 7.92 -4.58 8.46
C HIS A 138 6.43 -4.68 8.10
N LEU A 139 5.97 -3.95 7.10
CA LEU A 139 4.56 -3.92 6.70
C LEU A 139 4.34 -4.80 5.46
N ALA A 140 5.10 -4.57 4.39
CA ALA A 140 4.95 -5.33 3.15
C ALA A 140 5.18 -6.85 3.35
N VAL A 141 6.16 -7.24 4.16
CA VAL A 141 6.42 -8.67 4.48
C VAL A 141 5.30 -9.33 5.29
N ARG A 142 4.36 -8.54 5.82
CA ARG A 142 3.16 -9.01 6.54
C ARG A 142 1.90 -8.80 5.72
N ASP A 143 2.05 -8.61 4.41
CA ASP A 143 0.95 -8.39 3.47
C ASP A 143 0.11 -7.14 3.78
N VAL A 144 0.74 -6.12 4.39
CA VAL A 144 0.11 -4.83 4.61
C VAL A 144 0.35 -3.94 3.40
N LEU A 145 -0.72 -3.62 2.68
CA LEU A 145 -0.68 -2.74 1.52
C LEU A 145 -0.62 -1.25 1.92
N HIS A 146 -0.17 -0.39 1.01
CA HIS A 146 -0.05 1.05 1.26
C HIS A 146 -1.39 1.79 1.49
N ASP A 147 -2.47 1.19 0.97
CA ASP A 147 -3.86 1.61 0.94
C ASP A 147 -4.73 0.81 1.92
N SER A 148 -4.13 -0.13 2.65
CA SER A 148 -4.79 -0.85 3.73
C SER A 148 -5.18 0.08 4.89
N LEU A 149 -6.16 -0.34 5.71
CA LEU A 149 -6.63 0.46 6.85
C LEU A 149 -5.53 0.87 7.84
N PRO A 150 -4.54 0.03 8.21
CA PRO A 150 -3.43 0.48 9.06
C PRO A 150 -2.68 1.69 8.50
N MET A 151 -2.48 1.73 7.18
CA MET A 151 -1.84 2.85 6.50
C MET A 151 -2.76 4.07 6.37
N LEU A 152 -4.08 3.87 6.22
CA LEU A 152 -5.07 4.95 6.20
C LEU A 152 -5.22 5.61 7.59
N ILE A 153 -5.32 4.81 8.66
CA ILE A 153 -5.27 5.32 10.04
C ILE A 153 -3.96 6.08 10.27
N GLY A 154 -2.84 5.50 9.83
CA GLY A 154 -1.54 6.18 9.90
C GLY A 154 -1.56 7.54 9.21
N ARG A 155 -2.16 7.64 8.02
CA ARG A 155 -2.28 8.90 7.27
C ARG A 155 -3.12 9.93 8.02
N GLU A 156 -4.23 9.51 8.62
CA GLU A 156 -5.09 10.39 9.38
C GLU A 156 -4.42 10.88 10.67
N CYS A 157 -3.72 9.99 11.38
CA CYS A 157 -2.92 10.34 12.56
C CYS A 157 -1.75 11.27 12.22
N ALA A 158 -1.18 11.14 11.02
CA ALA A 158 -0.08 11.96 10.54
C ALA A 158 -0.54 13.24 9.81
N SER A 159 -1.83 13.59 9.83
CA SER A 159 -2.30 14.78 9.13
C SER A 159 -1.58 16.05 9.62
N PRO A 160 -1.36 17.07 8.76
CA PRO A 160 -0.77 18.35 9.18
C PRO A 160 -1.49 18.99 10.37
N ALA A 161 -2.82 18.82 10.45
CA ALA A 161 -3.64 19.31 11.55
C ALA A 161 -3.35 18.61 12.91
N ILE A 162 -2.67 17.45 12.90
CA ILE A 162 -2.22 16.78 14.13
C ILE A 162 -0.74 17.01 14.38
N ILE A 163 0.09 16.91 13.35
CA ILE A 163 1.54 17.12 13.49
C ILE A 163 1.84 18.56 13.93
N GLY A 164 0.96 19.51 13.59
CA GLY A 164 1.15 20.93 13.84
C GLY A 164 1.64 21.64 12.59
N ALA A 165 1.12 22.83 12.34
CA ALA A 165 1.52 23.64 11.20
C ALA A 165 2.99 24.04 11.30
N SER A 166 3.46 24.32 12.51
CA SER A 166 4.83 24.75 12.80
C SER A 166 5.86 23.71 12.37
N GLU A 167 5.62 22.43 12.67
CA GLU A 167 6.52 21.34 12.28
C GLU A 167 6.47 21.06 10.77
N ILE A 168 5.29 21.15 10.15
CA ILE A 168 5.15 20.98 8.70
C ILE A 168 5.84 22.12 7.94
N ASP A 169 5.69 23.37 8.40
CA ASP A 169 6.34 24.53 7.81
C ASP A 169 7.85 24.47 8.00
N ARG A 170 8.33 24.04 9.17
CA ARG A 170 9.76 23.79 9.41
C ARG A 170 10.32 22.80 8.38
N ARG A 171 9.68 21.64 8.19
CA ARG A 171 10.09 20.64 7.20
C ARG A 171 10.02 21.17 5.77
N ARG A 172 8.94 21.89 5.43
CA ARG A 172 8.76 22.50 4.10
C ARG A 172 9.89 23.48 3.78
N ASN A 173 10.24 24.34 4.73
CA ASN A 173 11.27 25.36 4.57
C ASN A 173 12.67 24.74 4.54
N GLU A 174 12.94 23.74 5.37
CA GLU A 174 14.23 23.05 5.43
C GLU A 174 14.52 22.23 4.16
N TYR A 175 13.51 21.54 3.61
CA TYR A 175 13.70 20.59 2.50
C TYR A 175 13.14 21.06 1.15
N GLY A 176 12.50 22.24 1.10
CA GLY A 176 11.90 22.78 -0.12
C GLY A 176 10.70 21.97 -0.66
N ILE A 177 10.07 21.13 0.17
CA ILE A 177 8.98 20.24 -0.22
C ILE A 177 7.63 20.90 0.10
N GLN A 178 6.86 21.27 -0.92
CA GLN A 178 5.58 21.95 -0.74
C GLN A 178 4.43 21.01 -0.36
N ASP A 179 4.39 19.82 -0.98
CA ASP A 179 3.39 18.80 -0.71
C ASP A 179 3.57 18.21 0.69
N SER A 180 2.50 18.22 1.48
CA SER A 180 2.50 17.67 2.84
C SER A 180 2.59 16.15 2.87
N ALA A 181 2.09 15.42 1.86
CA ALA A 181 2.04 13.97 1.88
C ALA A 181 3.41 13.29 2.09
N PRO A 182 4.49 13.65 1.37
CA PRO A 182 5.82 13.13 1.66
C PRO A 182 6.34 13.56 3.04
N LEU A 183 5.99 14.77 3.51
CA LEU A 183 6.44 15.29 4.80
C LEU A 183 5.85 14.51 5.99
N THR A 184 4.61 14.03 5.88
CA THR A 184 3.89 13.29 6.92
C THR A 184 4.02 11.77 6.80
N TYR A 185 4.55 11.28 5.68
CA TYR A 185 4.78 9.86 5.43
C TYR A 185 5.58 9.13 6.54
N PRO A 186 6.58 9.74 7.21
CA PRO A 186 7.30 9.08 8.31
C PRO A 186 6.38 8.69 9.48
N GLU A 187 5.54 9.62 9.94
CA GLU A 187 4.58 9.37 11.01
C GLU A 187 3.50 8.38 10.57
N GLN A 188 3.03 8.46 9.32
CA GLN A 188 2.08 7.49 8.76
C GLN A 188 2.61 6.06 8.88
N VAL A 189 3.84 5.81 8.44
CA VAL A 189 4.44 4.48 8.50
C VAL A 189 4.71 4.05 9.94
N LYS A 190 5.14 4.96 10.82
CA LYS A 190 5.35 4.64 12.25
C LYS A 190 4.05 4.20 12.93
N ILE A 191 2.93 4.88 12.70
CA ILE A 191 1.62 4.51 13.23
C ILE A 191 1.17 3.16 12.66
N ALA A 192 1.25 2.97 11.34
CA ALA A 192 0.88 1.69 10.73
C ALA A 192 1.72 0.53 11.28
N ARG A 193 3.02 0.74 11.53
CA ARG A 193 3.90 -0.24 12.18
C ARG A 193 3.53 -0.51 13.64
N LEU A 194 3.11 0.51 14.38
CA LEU A 194 2.61 0.33 15.74
C LEU A 194 1.39 -0.58 15.74
N LEU A 195 0.40 -0.27 14.90
CA LEU A 195 -0.83 -1.07 14.74
C LEU A 195 -0.54 -2.52 14.33
N CYS A 196 0.44 -2.72 13.45
CA CYS A 196 0.83 -4.05 12.95
C CYS A 196 1.91 -4.73 13.79
N SER A 197 2.26 -4.21 14.97
CA SER A 197 3.24 -4.83 15.87
C SER A 197 2.54 -5.88 16.74
N PRO A 198 2.92 -7.17 16.68
CA PRO A 198 2.25 -8.23 17.44
C PRO A 198 2.16 -7.96 18.93
N GLY A 199 3.25 -7.47 19.54
CA GLY A 199 3.30 -7.19 20.98
C GLY A 199 2.39 -6.02 21.38
N PHE A 200 2.40 -4.94 20.60
CA PHE A 200 1.51 -3.80 20.86
C PHE A 200 0.06 -4.19 20.64
N LEU A 201 -0.24 -4.84 19.51
CA LEU A 201 -1.59 -5.23 19.15
C LEU A 201 -2.18 -6.20 20.17
N SER A 202 -1.40 -7.18 20.64
CA SER A 202 -1.82 -8.10 21.70
C SER A 202 -2.15 -7.36 23.00
N ALA A 203 -1.26 -6.48 23.47
CA ALA A 203 -1.47 -5.74 24.72
C ALA A 203 -2.60 -4.70 24.63
N ALA A 204 -2.68 -3.96 23.53
CA ALA A 204 -3.65 -2.88 23.33
C ALA A 204 -5.07 -3.38 23.08
N THR A 205 -5.25 -4.67 22.76
CA THR A 205 -6.55 -5.27 22.46
C THR A 205 -6.92 -6.43 23.39
N ASP A 206 -6.16 -6.68 24.46
CA ASP A 206 -6.44 -7.78 25.38
C ASP A 206 -7.73 -7.51 26.17
N PRO A 207 -8.80 -8.31 25.99
CA PRO A 207 -10.08 -8.03 26.62
C PRO A 207 -10.06 -8.21 28.15
N GLU A 208 -9.07 -8.89 28.73
CA GLU A 208 -8.93 -9.04 30.19
C GLU A 208 -8.29 -7.81 30.86
N VAL A 209 -7.64 -6.94 30.07
CA VAL A 209 -7.00 -5.73 30.59
C VAL A 209 -8.00 -4.59 30.61
N ASP A 210 -8.04 -3.88 31.74
CA ASP A 210 -8.86 -2.68 31.94
C ASP A 210 -8.69 -1.65 30.81
N SER A 211 -9.79 -1.02 30.40
CA SER A 211 -9.82 -0.09 29.28
C SER A 211 -8.96 1.16 29.54
N GLY A 212 -8.91 1.65 30.77
CA GLY A 212 -8.06 2.77 31.17
C GLY A 212 -6.58 2.45 30.99
N ARG A 213 -6.14 1.26 31.44
CA ARG A 213 -4.76 0.79 31.23
C ARG A 213 -4.39 0.66 29.76
N ARG A 214 -5.28 0.09 28.92
CA ARG A 214 -5.04 0.01 27.47
C ARG A 214 -5.02 1.39 26.81
N SER A 215 -5.88 2.31 27.24
CA SER A 215 -5.92 3.68 26.72
C SER A 215 -4.60 4.42 27.01
N VAL A 216 -4.06 4.29 28.23
CA VAL A 216 -2.75 4.85 28.60
C VAL A 216 -1.62 4.24 27.77
N LEU A 217 -1.64 2.92 27.54
CA LEU A 217 -0.67 2.24 26.67
C LEU A 217 -0.71 2.81 25.24
N VAL A 218 -1.92 3.01 24.68
CA VAL A 218 -2.09 3.59 23.34
C VAL A 218 -1.59 5.03 23.30
N ALA A 219 -1.98 5.86 24.26
CA ALA A 219 -1.55 7.26 24.35
C ALA A 219 -0.02 7.36 24.38
N THR A 220 0.61 6.63 25.31
CA THR A 220 2.08 6.59 25.46
C THR A 220 2.78 6.17 24.17
N ALA A 221 2.22 5.20 23.44
CA ALA A 221 2.82 4.72 22.20
C ALA A 221 2.67 5.72 21.05
N VAL A 222 1.54 6.43 20.97
CA VAL A 222 1.27 7.45 19.94
C VAL A 222 2.08 8.72 20.19
N GLU A 223 2.20 9.17 21.43
CA GLU A 223 3.00 10.33 21.84
C GLU A 223 4.48 10.21 21.45
N ARG A 224 5.02 8.98 21.44
CA ARG A 224 6.41 8.73 20.98
C ARG A 224 6.59 8.87 19.46
N ILE A 225 5.51 8.94 18.70
CA ILE A 225 5.53 8.98 17.24
C ILE A 225 5.27 10.39 16.72
N ILE A 226 4.27 11.06 17.28
CA ILE A 226 3.89 12.42 16.87
C ILE A 226 4.96 13.39 17.41
N PRO A 227 5.50 14.30 16.58
CA PRO A 227 6.43 15.32 17.03
C PRO A 227 5.86 16.14 18.19
N ASP A 228 6.71 16.46 19.16
CA ASP A 228 6.35 17.37 20.25
C ASP A 228 6.29 18.80 19.69
N GLY A 229 5.17 19.47 19.89
CA GLY A 229 4.89 20.79 19.33
C GLY A 229 3.69 21.41 20.05
N ALA A 230 3.77 22.72 20.30
CA ALA A 230 2.69 23.43 21.00
C ALA A 230 1.36 23.42 20.23
N ASP A 231 1.42 23.29 18.90
CA ASP A 231 0.29 23.16 17.99
C ASP A 231 0.03 21.71 17.55
N ALA A 232 0.71 20.73 18.15
CA ALA A 232 0.49 19.32 17.88
C ALA A 232 -0.76 18.83 18.64
N ASP A 233 -1.63 18.13 17.92
CA ASP A 233 -2.95 17.71 18.38
C ASP A 233 -2.96 16.20 18.67
N THR A 234 -1.94 15.73 19.42
CA THR A 234 -1.64 14.30 19.64
C THR A 234 -2.82 13.49 20.17
N TRP A 235 -3.68 14.10 21.00
CA TRP A 235 -4.90 13.47 21.51
C TRP A 235 -5.84 12.97 20.39
N ARG A 236 -5.88 13.67 19.24
CA ARG A 236 -6.68 13.24 18.08
C ARG A 236 -6.11 11.99 17.44
N ALA A 237 -4.79 11.88 17.33
CA ALA A 237 -4.13 10.66 16.84
C ALA A 237 -4.38 9.50 17.81
N THR A 238 -4.23 9.75 19.12
CA THR A 238 -4.52 8.78 20.17
C THR A 238 -5.96 8.28 20.05
N ASN A 239 -6.94 9.18 19.89
CA ASN A 239 -8.34 8.79 19.74
C ASN A 239 -8.60 7.91 18.51
N ARG A 240 -7.96 8.20 17.37
CA ARG A 240 -8.12 7.35 16.16
C ARG A 240 -7.57 5.95 16.36
N VAL A 241 -6.36 5.84 16.94
CA VAL A 241 -5.77 4.54 17.27
C VAL A 241 -6.62 3.82 18.31
N TRP A 242 -7.08 4.52 19.34
CA TRP A 242 -7.92 3.97 20.41
C TRP A 242 -9.25 3.42 19.90
N THR A 243 -9.91 4.11 18.97
CA THR A 243 -11.13 3.62 18.32
C THR A 243 -10.88 2.29 17.62
N ALA A 244 -9.78 2.17 16.86
CA ALA A 244 -9.41 0.91 16.23
C ALA A 244 -9.15 -0.19 17.28
N MET A 245 -8.39 0.11 18.35
CA MET A 245 -8.10 -0.87 19.41
C MET A 245 -9.36 -1.33 20.14
N THR A 246 -10.33 -0.43 20.35
CA THR A 246 -11.63 -0.76 20.98
C THR A 246 -12.43 -1.72 20.10
N HIS A 247 -12.51 -1.46 18.79
CA HIS A 247 -13.15 -2.38 17.85
C HIS A 247 -12.48 -3.75 17.82
N LEU A 248 -11.15 -3.78 17.78
CA LEU A 248 -10.39 -5.03 17.76
C LEU A 248 -10.48 -5.80 19.07
N THR A 249 -10.54 -5.11 20.21
CA THR A 249 -10.80 -5.74 21.51
C THR A 249 -12.14 -6.46 21.52
N ALA A 250 -13.20 -5.80 21.02
CA ALA A 250 -14.52 -6.42 20.93
C ALA A 250 -14.48 -7.70 20.08
N ARG A 251 -13.80 -7.67 18.93
CA ARG A 251 -13.61 -8.86 18.08
C ARG A 251 -12.86 -9.98 18.79
N ARG A 252 -11.82 -9.68 19.57
CA ARG A 252 -11.10 -10.68 20.37
C ARG A 252 -11.97 -11.28 21.47
N ARG A 253 -12.79 -10.45 22.13
CA ARG A 253 -13.76 -10.92 23.14
C ARG A 253 -14.80 -11.86 22.52
N ASP A 254 -15.39 -11.47 21.40
CA ASP A 254 -16.38 -12.28 20.70
C ASP A 254 -15.79 -13.62 20.25
N ALA A 255 -14.58 -13.60 19.67
CA ALA A 255 -13.88 -14.81 19.23
C ALA A 255 -13.68 -15.81 20.39
N ARG A 256 -13.29 -15.31 21.57
CA ARG A 256 -13.17 -16.12 22.79
C ARG A 256 -14.51 -16.68 23.28
N ILE A 257 -15.56 -15.86 23.31
CA ILE A 257 -16.90 -16.28 23.79
C ILE A 257 -17.50 -17.36 22.90
N TYR A 258 -17.36 -17.22 21.58
CA TYR A 258 -17.98 -18.12 20.61
C TYR A 258 -17.08 -19.27 20.16
N GLY A 259 -15.82 -19.32 20.62
CA GLY A 259 -14.86 -20.36 20.22
C GLY A 259 -14.53 -20.35 18.72
N VAL A 260 -14.52 -19.17 18.09
CA VAL A 260 -14.26 -19.00 16.65
C VAL A 260 -12.87 -18.41 16.40
N PRO A 261 -12.26 -18.65 15.23
CA PRO A 261 -10.95 -18.09 14.90
C PRO A 261 -10.93 -16.56 15.02
N MET A 262 -9.84 -16.04 15.60
CA MET A 262 -9.65 -14.60 15.77
C MET A 262 -9.37 -13.93 14.43
N ARG A 263 -10.43 -13.40 13.80
CA ARG A 263 -10.35 -12.71 12.50
C ARG A 263 -11.03 -11.35 12.57
N ASP A 264 -10.44 -10.38 11.87
CA ASP A 264 -11.06 -9.10 11.61
C ASP A 264 -11.01 -8.80 10.11
N THR A 265 -12.17 -8.72 9.48
CA THR A 265 -12.28 -8.49 8.02
C THR A 265 -11.98 -7.03 7.64
N TYR A 266 -12.12 -6.11 8.60
CA TYR A 266 -12.01 -4.69 8.35
C TYR A 266 -10.55 -4.22 8.35
N TYR A 267 -9.84 -4.33 9.49
CA TYR A 267 -8.45 -3.89 9.58
C TYR A 267 -7.47 -4.93 9.04
N ASN A 268 -7.85 -6.20 9.12
CA ASN A 268 -7.06 -7.37 8.84
C ASN A 268 -5.68 -7.22 9.52
N ILE A 269 -5.65 -7.19 10.85
CA ILE A 269 -4.38 -7.14 11.61
C ILE A 269 -4.37 -8.05 12.83
N LEU A 270 -5.52 -8.54 13.33
CA LEU A 270 -5.53 -9.50 14.44
C LEU A 270 -4.81 -10.80 14.09
N ARG A 271 -4.77 -11.18 12.81
CA ARG A 271 -3.94 -12.30 12.30
C ARG A 271 -2.46 -12.19 12.68
N LEU A 272 -1.98 -11.00 13.05
CA LEU A 272 -0.59 -10.74 13.42
C LEU A 272 -0.32 -11.04 14.89
N ILE A 273 -1.36 -11.17 15.72
CA ILE A 273 -1.22 -11.73 17.06
C ILE A 273 -1.07 -13.24 16.87
N ALA A 274 0.06 -13.81 17.27
CA ALA A 274 0.21 -15.25 17.28
C ALA A 274 -0.87 -15.88 18.17
N GLU A 275 -1.67 -16.79 17.63
CA GLU A 275 -2.39 -17.74 18.49
C GLU A 275 -1.33 -18.58 19.21
N PRO A 276 -1.46 -18.82 20.53
CA PRO A 276 -0.78 -19.97 21.12
C PRO A 276 -1.21 -21.17 20.28
N ILE A 277 -0.24 -21.86 19.68
CA ILE A 277 -0.48 -23.18 19.13
C ILE A 277 -0.80 -24.03 20.36
N GLU A 278 -2.08 -24.21 20.68
CA GLU A 278 -2.48 -25.30 21.55
C GLU A 278 -2.04 -26.58 20.84
N ASP A 279 -1.13 -27.30 21.49
CA ASP A 279 -0.60 -28.57 21.04
C ASP A 279 -1.74 -29.43 20.50
N ARG A 280 -1.69 -29.72 19.20
CA ARG A 280 -2.40 -30.86 18.64
C ARG A 280 -1.75 -32.12 19.22
N ILE A 281 -2.26 -32.55 20.38
CA ILE A 281 -2.14 -33.93 20.87
C ILE A 281 -3.03 -34.81 20.00
#